data_AF-A0A354FDB4-F1
#
_entry.id   AF-A0A354FDB4-F1
#
_cell.length_a   1.000
_cell.length_b   1.000
_cell.length_c   1.000
_cell.angle_alpha   90.00
_cell.angle_beta   90.00
_cell.angle_gamma   90.00
#
_symmetry.space_group_name_H-M   'P 1'
#
loop_
_entity.id
_entity.type
_entity.pdbx_description
1 polymer ?
#
loop_
_entity_poly.entity_id
_entity_poly.type
_entity_poly.pdbx_seq_one_letter_code
_entity_poly.pdbx_strand_id
1 'polypeptide(L)'
;VHSKGTYVCTEGPRYETAAEIRMYQQLGGDVVGMTSVPECVLAREAGLCYATLAVVTNYAAGISQQPLSHKEVVEVMGRSQAELRRLIFAAIES
;
A
#
# COMPACT_ATOMS: atom_id res chain seq x y z
N VAL A 1 -7.89 6.94 -8.63
CA VAL A 1 -8.25 6.51 -7.26
C VAL A 1 -9.05 5.23 -7.37
N HIS A 2 -8.64 4.17 -6.67
CA HIS A 2 -9.38 2.91 -6.61
C HIS A 2 -10.14 2.84 -5.28
N SER A 3 -11.37 2.31 -5.29
CA SER A 3 -12.21 2.25 -4.08
C SER A 3 -11.93 1.06 -3.16
N LYS A 4 -11.20 0.05 -3.65
CA LYS A 4 -10.83 -1.16 -2.90
C LYS A 4 -9.58 -1.82 -3.49
N GLY A 5 -8.95 -2.67 -2.68
CA GLY A 5 -7.89 -3.59 -3.07
C GLY A 5 -7.46 -4.45 -1.87
N THR A 6 -6.96 -5.65 -2.12
CA THR A 6 -6.41 -6.55 -1.11
C THR A 6 -4.94 -6.18 -0.87
N TYR A 7 -4.63 -5.77 0.36
CA TYR A 7 -3.27 -5.46 0.78
C TYR A 7 -2.55 -6.71 1.27
N VAL A 8 -1.35 -6.95 0.77
CA VAL A 8 -0.44 -8.00 1.22
C VAL A 8 0.68 -7.35 2.03
N CYS A 9 0.80 -7.77 3.29
CA CYS A 9 1.90 -7.33 4.16
C CYS A 9 3.03 -8.34 4.14
N THR A 10 4.24 -7.83 3.94
CA THR A 10 5.50 -8.56 4.07
C THR A 10 6.34 -7.97 5.21
N GLU A 11 7.38 -8.65 5.66
CA GLU A 11 8.22 -8.17 6.76
C GLU A 11 9.17 -7.02 6.37
N GLY A 12 9.56 -6.93 5.08
CA GLY A 12 10.63 -6.00 4.66
C GLY A 12 11.99 -6.28 5.33
N PRO A 13 12.97 -5.34 5.28
CA PRO A 13 13.00 -4.14 4.45
C PRO A 13 13.37 -4.45 2.98
N ARG A 14 13.68 -5.71 2.67
CA ARG A 14 13.89 -6.13 1.29
C ARG A 14 12.58 -6.00 0.50
N TYR A 15 12.68 -5.63 -0.77
CA TYR A 15 11.55 -5.81 -1.67
C TYR A 15 11.34 -7.30 -1.98
N GLU A 16 10.14 -7.60 -2.43
CA GLU A 16 9.73 -8.91 -2.90
C GLU A 16 10.40 -9.24 -4.23
N THR A 17 10.65 -10.51 -4.46
CA THR A 17 11.07 -11.03 -5.76
C THR A 17 9.87 -11.10 -6.71
N ALA A 18 10.13 -11.13 -8.02
CA ALA A 18 9.07 -11.30 -9.01
C ALA A 18 8.27 -12.61 -8.82
N ALA A 19 8.88 -13.65 -8.26
CA ALA A 19 8.19 -14.90 -7.96
C ALA A 19 7.20 -14.74 -6.79
N GLU A 20 7.60 -14.04 -5.73
CA GLU A 20 6.72 -13.73 -4.60
C GLU A 20 5.56 -12.83 -5.04
N ILE A 21 5.82 -11.81 -5.86
CA ILE A 21 4.75 -10.95 -6.40
C ILE A 21 3.73 -11.75 -7.21
N ARG A 22 4.17 -12.67 -8.07
CA ARG A 22 3.26 -13.56 -8.81
C ARG A 22 2.46 -14.46 -7.87
N MET A 23 3.08 -14.97 -6.81
CA MET A 23 2.40 -15.75 -5.79
C MET A 23 1.31 -14.92 -5.10
N TYR A 24 1.61 -13.69 -4.67
CA TYR A 24 0.65 -12.80 -4.03
C TYR A 24 -0.52 -12.45 -4.95
N GLN A 25 -0.25 -12.21 -6.23
CA GLN A 25 -1.30 -11.98 -7.21
C GLN A 25 -2.23 -13.21 -7.35
N GLN A 26 -1.68 -14.42 -7.37
CA GLN A 26 -2.49 -15.66 -7.39
C GLN A 26 -3.31 -15.84 -6.11
N LEU A 27 -2.82 -15.33 -4.97
CA LEU A 27 -3.57 -15.29 -3.70
C LEU A 27 -4.59 -14.14 -3.63
N GLY A 28 -4.71 -13.33 -4.68
CA GLY A 28 -5.68 -12.22 -4.77
C GLY A 28 -5.18 -10.88 -4.20
N GLY A 29 -3.87 -10.71 -4.02
CA GLY A 29 -3.26 -9.45 -3.61
C GLY A 29 -3.22 -8.42 -4.74
N ASP A 30 -3.63 -7.18 -4.44
CA ASP A 30 -3.62 -6.04 -5.36
C ASP A 30 -2.47 -5.06 -5.06
N VAL A 31 -2.12 -4.91 -3.78
CA VAL A 31 -1.09 -3.99 -3.29
C VAL A 31 -0.19 -4.73 -2.31
N VAL A 32 1.11 -4.47 -2.35
CA VAL A 32 2.08 -5.04 -1.41
C VAL A 32 2.79 -3.92 -0.65
N GLY A 33 3.08 -4.16 0.62
CA GLY A 33 3.94 -3.30 1.43
C GLY A 33 4.29 -3.98 2.75
N MET A 34 4.88 -3.22 3.67
CA MET A 34 5.54 -3.76 4.86
C MET A 34 4.90 -3.28 6.17
N THR A 35 3.68 -2.72 6.12
CA THR A 35 3.00 -2.08 7.27
C THR A 35 1.51 -2.42 7.29
N SER A 36 0.74 -1.83 8.19
CA SER A 36 -0.73 -1.88 8.27
C SER A 36 -1.34 -3.16 8.85
N VAL A 37 -0.65 -4.31 8.85
CA VAL A 37 -1.20 -5.55 9.41
C VAL A 37 -1.24 -5.59 10.95
N PRO A 38 -0.18 -5.26 11.71
CA PRO A 38 -0.33 -5.21 13.15
C PRO A 38 -1.36 -4.13 13.55
N GLU A 39 -1.40 -2.99 12.87
CA GLU A 39 -2.30 -1.89 13.18
C GLU A 39 -3.77 -2.23 12.92
N CYS A 40 -4.10 -2.90 11.81
CA CYS A 40 -5.49 -3.24 11.49
C CYS A 40 -6.06 -4.30 12.45
N VAL A 41 -5.23 -5.25 12.87
CA VAL A 41 -5.59 -6.27 13.86
C VAL A 41 -5.82 -5.62 15.22
N LEU A 42 -4.88 -4.79 15.69
CA LEU A 42 -5.01 -4.10 16.97
C LEU A 42 -6.22 -3.14 17.00
N ALA A 43 -6.49 -2.43 15.91
CA ALA A 43 -7.68 -1.57 15.82
C ALA A 43 -8.98 -2.38 15.93
N ARG A 44 -9.03 -3.57 15.31
CA ARG A 44 -10.19 -4.47 15.42
C ARG A 44 -10.35 -5.00 16.85
N GLU A 45 -9.27 -5.42 17.50
CA GLU A 45 -9.27 -5.88 18.89
C GLU A 45 -9.75 -4.79 19.85
N ALA A 46 -9.38 -3.53 19.60
CA ALA A 46 -9.82 -2.36 20.36
C ALA A 46 -11.27 -1.90 20.03
N GLY A 47 -11.96 -2.56 19.08
CA GLY A 47 -13.32 -2.18 18.67
C GLY A 47 -13.39 -0.88 17.86
N LEU A 48 -12.29 -0.45 17.25
CA LEU A 48 -12.21 0.77 16.47
C LEU A 48 -12.56 0.51 14.99
N CYS A 49 -13.20 1.50 14.35
CA CYS A 49 -13.29 1.55 12.90
C CYS A 49 -11.90 1.80 12.31
N TYR A 50 -11.56 1.11 11.21
CA TYR A 50 -10.26 1.21 10.56
C TYR A 50 -10.44 1.28 9.05
N ALA A 51 -9.72 2.21 8.41
CA ALA A 51 -9.66 2.37 6.96
C ALA A 51 -8.22 2.64 6.54
N THR A 52 -7.80 2.04 5.42
CA THR A 52 -6.45 2.20 4.88
C THR A 52 -6.50 2.97 3.57
N LEU A 53 -5.59 3.94 3.43
CA LEU A 53 -5.32 4.62 2.17
C LEU A 53 -3.90 4.27 1.73
N ALA A 54 -3.80 3.42 0.71
CA ALA A 54 -2.51 3.01 0.15
C ALA A 54 -2.16 3.86 -1.07
N VAL A 55 -0.96 4.43 -1.08
CA VAL A 55 -0.40 5.11 -2.25
C VAL A 55 0.48 4.12 -2.99
N VAL A 56 0.09 3.76 -4.21
CA VAL A 56 0.91 2.93 -5.08
C VAL A 56 2.04 3.80 -5.63
N THR A 57 3.21 3.68 -5.00
CA THR A 57 4.39 4.48 -5.35
C THR A 57 5.15 3.95 -6.56
N ASN A 58 5.04 2.65 -6.81
CA ASN A 58 5.70 1.95 -7.90
C ASN A 58 4.96 0.65 -8.20
N TYR A 59 5.19 0.10 -9.39
CA TYR A 59 4.81 -1.28 -9.67
C TYR A 59 5.71 -2.25 -8.89
N ALA A 60 5.16 -3.39 -8.49
CA ALA A 60 5.93 -4.41 -7.79
C ALA A 60 6.98 -5.08 -8.69
N ALA A 61 7.96 -5.76 -8.10
CA ALA A 61 9.06 -6.37 -8.83
C ALA A 61 8.57 -7.33 -9.93
N GLY A 62 9.12 -7.18 -11.14
CA GLY A 62 8.77 -8.01 -12.30
C GLY A 62 7.48 -7.61 -13.02
N ILE A 63 6.76 -6.58 -12.55
CA ILE A 63 5.63 -5.97 -13.28
C ILE A 63 6.13 -4.86 -14.21
N SER A 64 7.08 -4.05 -13.75
CA SER A 64 7.76 -3.03 -14.57
C SER A 64 9.19 -3.46 -14.91
N GLN A 65 9.69 -3.00 -16.07
CA GLN A 65 11.08 -3.18 -16.50
C GLN A 65 12.06 -2.26 -15.74
N GLN A 66 11.55 -1.28 -14.99
CA GLN A 66 12.39 -0.34 -14.24
C GLN A 66 12.74 -0.91 -12.84
N PRO A 67 14.00 -0.80 -12.40
CA PRO A 67 14.40 -1.17 -11.04
C PRO A 67 13.67 -0.33 -10.00
N LEU A 68 13.31 -0.93 -8.87
CA LEU A 68 12.67 -0.23 -7.77
C LEU A 68 13.69 0.62 -7.02
N SER A 69 13.42 1.91 -6.84
CA SER A 69 14.24 2.77 -5.99
C SER A 69 13.42 3.45 -4.90
N HIS A 70 14.01 3.56 -3.70
CA HIS A 70 13.40 4.31 -2.59
C HIS A 70 13.21 5.80 -2.93
N LYS A 71 14.04 6.35 -3.83
CA LYS A 71 13.93 7.75 -4.27
C LYS A 71 12.64 8.01 -5.04
N GLU A 72 12.25 7.10 -5.94
CA GLU A 72 10.99 7.20 -6.69
C GLU A 72 9.79 7.17 -5.75
N VAL A 73 9.84 6.34 -4.69
CA VAL A 73 8.80 6.26 -3.67
C VAL A 73 8.57 7.62 -3.00
N VAL A 74 9.65 8.27 -2.56
CA VAL A 74 9.60 9.60 -1.92
C VAL A 74 9.07 10.66 -2.88
N GLU A 75 9.49 10.63 -4.14
CA GLU A 75 9.05 11.58 -5.16
C GLU A 75 7.56 11.45 -5.47
N VAL A 76 7.06 10.23 -5.66
CA VAL A 76 5.64 9.97 -5.89
C VAL A 76 4.81 10.39 -4.68
N MET A 77 5.27 10.07 -3.47
CA MET A 77 4.61 10.53 -2.25
C MET A 77 4.50 12.07 -2.17
N GLY A 78 5.56 12.79 -2.54
CA GLY A 78 5.54 14.25 -2.61
C GLY A 78 4.48 14.78 -3.59
N ARG A 79 4.35 14.16 -4.76
CA ARG A 79 3.36 14.52 -5.78
C ARG A 79 1.92 14.19 -5.34
N SER A 80 1.74 13.14 -4.54
CA SER A 80 0.42 12.70 -4.08
C SER A 80 -0.10 13.42 -2.83
N GLN A 81 0.71 14.26 -2.15
CA GLN A 81 0.33 14.91 -0.89
C GLN A 81 -0.98 15.71 -0.96
N ALA A 82 -1.18 16.48 -2.03
CA ALA A 82 -2.37 17.33 -2.17
C ALA A 82 -3.65 16.49 -2.24
N GLU A 83 -3.63 15.39 -2.99
CA GLU A 83 -4.77 14.50 -3.14
C GLU A 83 -5.02 13.66 -1.88
N LEU A 84 -3.96 13.18 -1.23
CA LEU A 84 -4.05 12.52 0.09
C LEU A 84 -4.75 13.42 1.10
N ARG A 85 -4.30 14.68 1.19
CA ARG A 85 -4.90 15.67 2.08
C ARG A 85 -6.39 15.84 1.79
N ARG A 86 -6.75 16.03 0.52
CA ARG A 86 -8.15 16.17 0.08
C ARG A 86 -9.01 14.97 0.50
N LEU A 87 -8.51 13.75 0.29
CA LEU A 87 -9.23 12.52 0.63
C LEU A 87 -9.41 12.33 2.14
N ILE A 88 -8.38 12.63 2.93
CA ILE A 88 -8.45 12.52 4.40
C ILE A 88 -9.49 13.51 4.96
N PHE A 89 -9.48 14.78 4.53
CA PHE A 89 -10.47 15.75 4.99
C PHE A 89 -11.90 15.35 4.60
N ALA A 90 -12.10 14.89 3.36
CA ALA A 90 -13.41 14.42 2.91
C ALA A 90 -13.93 13.21 3.71
N ALA A 91 -13.03 12.33 4.20
CA ALA A 91 -13.40 11.17 5.01
C ALA A 91 -13.71 11.50 6.48
N ILE A 92 -13.19 12.62 7.00
CA ILE A 92 -13.49 13.08 8.37
C ILE A 92 -14.86 13.78 8.42
N GLU A 93 -15.25 14.43 7.32
CA GLU A 93 -16.49 15.20 7.21
C GLU A 93 -17.71 14.35 6.82
N SER A 94 -17.53 13.08 6.45
CA SER A 94 -18.59 12.14 6.04
C SER A 94 -19.23 11.39 7.20
#